data_AF-A0A972JX48-F1
#
_entry.id   AF-A0A972JX48-F1
#
_cell.length_a   1.000
_cell.length_b   1.000
_cell.length_c   1.000
_cell.angle_alpha   90.00
_cell.angle_beta   90.00
_cell.angle_gamma   90.00
#
_symmetry.space_group_name_H-M   'P 1'
#
loop_
_entity.id
_entity.type
_entity.pdbx_description
1 polymer ?
#
loop_
_entity_poly.entity_id
_entity_poly.type
_entity_poly.pdbx_seq_one_letter_code
_entity_poly.pdbx_strand_id
1 'polypeptide(L)'
;MESLPRYVQGTRASIIGSQPLPYHWVAATDYAHMVAGAYANPAAANQTLYVHGPRKYTVEEALKHYCVIVYPRARVSHLPFWAATLIAKLGGQKDLEFVANVAGNAFSVSNQYWYKRSYSAYG
;
A
#
# COMPACT_ATOMS: atom_id res chain seq x y z
N MET A 1 8.06 -6.53 8.00
CA MET A 1 7.07 -5.58 7.42
C MET A 1 7.85 -4.49 6.68
N GLU A 2 8.62 -4.88 5.65
CA GLU A 2 9.72 -4.03 5.15
C GLU A 2 9.28 -2.85 4.28
N SER A 3 8.00 -2.80 3.88
CA SER A 3 7.44 -1.71 3.08
C SER A 3 6.94 -0.54 3.92
N LEU A 4 6.65 -0.72 5.22
CA LEU A 4 6.11 0.32 6.10
C LEU A 4 7.00 1.60 6.22
N PRO A 5 8.35 1.52 6.24
CA PRO A 5 9.19 2.71 6.27
C PRO A 5 8.92 3.68 5.11
N ARG A 6 8.49 3.19 3.94
CA ARG A 6 8.20 4.01 2.75
C ARG A 6 7.02 4.95 2.93
N TYR A 7 6.16 4.69 3.91
CA TYR A 7 5.01 5.53 4.23
C TYR A 7 5.40 6.71 5.15
N VAL A 8 6.61 6.70 5.72
CA VAL A 8 7.07 7.69 6.69
C VAL A 8 8.03 8.68 6.03
N GLN A 9 7.70 9.96 6.12
CA GLN A 9 8.59 11.07 5.76
C GLN A 9 8.68 12.04 6.94
N GLY A 10 9.86 12.15 7.55
CA GLY A 10 10.08 12.97 8.74
C GLY A 10 9.15 12.58 9.88
N THR A 11 8.27 13.50 10.31
CA THR A 11 7.30 13.28 11.40
C THR A 11 5.90 12.90 10.89
N ARG A 12 5.75 12.55 9.61
CA ARG A 12 4.45 12.19 9.03
C ARG A 12 4.48 10.82 8.39
N ALA A 13 3.52 9.99 8.76
CA ALA A 13 3.22 8.72 8.12
C ALA A 13 1.95 8.92 7.27
N SER A 14 2.04 8.73 5.96
CA SER A 14 1.00 9.14 5.01
C SER A 14 0.45 7.95 4.23
N ILE A 15 -0.87 7.76 4.25
CA ILE A 15 -1.60 6.75 3.48
C ILE A 15 -2.35 7.47 2.36
N ILE A 16 -2.12 7.09 1.11
CA ILE A 16 -2.81 7.72 -0.02
C ILE A 16 -4.19 7.05 -0.18
N GLY A 17 -5.24 7.87 -0.14
CA GLY A 17 -6.64 7.43 -0.21
C GLY A 17 -7.10 6.65 1.01
N SER A 18 -8.11 5.81 0.81
CA SER A 18 -8.62 4.87 1.82
C SER A 18 -8.25 3.44 1.43
N GLN A 19 -7.65 2.70 2.35
CA GLN A 19 -7.23 1.30 2.15
C GLN A 19 -7.78 0.44 3.30
N PRO A 20 -9.09 0.15 3.30
CA PRO A 20 -9.76 -0.52 4.42
C PRO A 20 -9.55 -2.04 4.43
N LEU A 21 -8.97 -2.61 3.36
CA LEU A 21 -8.79 -4.05 3.25
C LEU A 21 -7.59 -4.52 4.10
N PRO A 22 -7.78 -5.55 4.94
CA PRO A 22 -6.69 -6.10 5.73
C PRO A 22 -5.82 -7.06 4.90
N TYR A 23 -4.51 -7.03 5.16
CA TYR A 23 -3.50 -7.89 4.51
C TYR A 23 -2.78 -8.76 5.53
N HIS A 24 -2.28 -9.92 5.06
CA HIS A 24 -1.33 -10.74 5.81
C HIS A 24 0.08 -10.21 5.63
N TRP A 25 0.53 -9.38 6.57
CA TRP A 25 1.85 -8.79 6.53
C TRP A 25 2.91 -9.80 6.94
N VAL A 26 3.80 -10.17 6.03
CA VAL A 26 4.92 -11.07 6.30
C VAL A 26 6.21 -10.29 6.57
N ALA A 27 7.03 -10.75 7.51
CA ALA A 27 8.39 -10.27 7.64
C ALA A 27 9.27 -10.87 6.54
N ALA A 28 10.18 -10.07 5.98
CA ALA A 28 11.03 -10.57 4.89
C ALA A 28 11.93 -11.73 5.36
N THR A 29 12.37 -11.70 6.62
CA THR A 29 13.15 -12.78 7.25
C THR A 29 12.35 -14.08 7.32
N ASP A 30 11.09 -14.02 7.77
CA ASP A 30 10.23 -15.20 7.88
C ASP A 30 9.94 -15.78 6.49
N TYR A 31 9.66 -14.91 5.52
CA TYR A 31 9.51 -15.32 4.12
C TYR A 31 10.78 -16.01 3.60
N ALA A 32 11.96 -15.45 3.84
CA ALA A 32 13.22 -16.03 3.41
C ALA A 32 13.47 -17.41 4.05
N HIS A 33 13.17 -17.57 5.34
CA HIS A 33 13.28 -18.85 6.03
C HIS A 33 12.32 -19.90 5.44
N MET A 34 11.07 -19.51 5.14
CA MET A 34 10.09 -20.40 4.52
C MET A 34 10.51 -20.83 3.11
N VAL A 35 11.04 -19.90 2.31
CA VAL A 35 11.57 -20.22 0.97
C VAL A 35 12.77 -21.14 1.06
N ALA A 36 13.76 -20.83 1.91
CA ALA A 36 14.92 -21.69 2.10
C ALA A 36 14.54 -23.11 2.56
N GLY A 37 13.57 -23.21 3.48
CA GLY A 37 13.03 -24.48 3.94
C GLY A 37 12.29 -25.26 2.85
N ALA A 38 11.56 -24.58 1.97
CA ALA A 38 10.90 -25.22 0.83
C ALA A 38 11.92 -25.80 -0.17
N TYR A 39 13.00 -25.09 -0.46
CA TYR A 39 14.08 -25.59 -1.33
C TYR A 39 14.81 -26.80 -0.74
N ALA A 40 14.95 -26.85 0.59
CA ALA A 40 15.58 -27.98 1.28
C ALA A 40 14.67 -29.21 1.40
N ASN A 41 13.37 -29.09 1.09
CA ASN A 41 12.39 -30.17 1.27
C ASN A 41 11.87 -30.70 -0.07
N PRO A 42 12.25 -31.94 -0.47
CA PRO A 42 11.75 -32.56 -1.70
C PRO A 42 10.21 -32.66 -1.79
N ALA A 43 9.52 -32.77 -0.65
CA ALA A 43 8.06 -32.84 -0.62
C ALA A 43 7.37 -31.51 -1.01
N ALA A 44 8.10 -30.39 -0.96
CA ALA A 44 7.62 -29.09 -1.40
C ALA A 44 7.79 -28.87 -2.92
N ALA A 45 8.44 -29.79 -3.64
CA ALA A 45 8.65 -29.68 -5.08
C ALA A 45 7.31 -29.68 -5.84
N ASN A 46 7.21 -28.79 -6.83
CA ASN A 46 5.99 -28.59 -7.65
C ASN A 46 4.73 -28.24 -6.85
N GLN A 47 4.88 -27.69 -5.63
CA GLN A 47 3.76 -27.20 -4.82
C GLN A 47 3.66 -25.67 -4.86
N THR A 48 2.42 -25.17 -4.82
CA THR A 48 2.15 -23.75 -4.58
C THR A 48 2.03 -23.53 -3.07
N LEU A 49 2.99 -22.82 -2.48
CA LEU A 49 3.01 -22.51 -1.06
C LEU A 49 2.61 -21.04 -0.82
N TYR A 50 1.54 -20.83 -0.07
CA TYR A 50 1.08 -19.49 0.31
C TYR A 50 1.75 -19.05 1.60
N VAL A 51 2.52 -17.97 1.54
CA VAL A 51 3.19 -17.40 2.70
C VAL A 51 2.40 -16.22 3.24
N HIS A 52 1.96 -16.34 4.49
CA HIS A 52 1.18 -15.32 5.18
C HIS A 52 1.76 -15.03 6.56
N GLY A 53 1.76 -13.75 6.93
CA GLY A 53 1.99 -13.37 8.31
C GLY A 53 0.89 -13.87 9.24
N PRO A 54 1.21 -14.06 10.53
CA PRO A 54 0.29 -14.66 11.50
C PRO A 54 -0.95 -13.82 11.79
N ARG A 55 -0.91 -12.51 11.48
CA ARG A 55 -2.00 -11.57 11.75
C ARG A 55 -2.35 -10.78 10.51
N LYS A 56 -3.63 -10.42 10.42
CA LYS A 56 -4.16 -9.52 9.41
C LYS A 56 -4.19 -8.10 9.97
N TYR A 57 -3.69 -7.16 9.18
CA TYR A 57 -3.79 -5.73 9.50
C TYR A 57 -4.14 -4.94 8.25
N THR A 58 -4.99 -3.94 8.38
CA THR A 58 -5.07 -2.85 7.40
C THR A 58 -3.73 -2.11 7.32
N VAL A 59 -3.52 -1.36 6.24
CA VAL A 59 -2.32 -0.52 6.09
C VAL A 59 -2.23 0.49 7.23
N GLU A 60 -3.36 1.04 7.66
CA GLU A 60 -3.43 1.99 8.77
C GLU A 60 -3.02 1.37 10.10
N GLU A 61 -3.58 0.20 10.44
CA GLU A 61 -3.22 -0.51 11.67
C GLU A 61 -1.75 -0.91 11.68
N ALA A 62 -1.24 -1.48 10.58
CA ALA A 62 0.16 -1.86 10.47
C ALA A 62 1.09 -0.65 10.65
N LEU A 63 0.73 0.49 10.04
CA LEU A 63 1.52 1.72 10.13
C LEU A 63 1.46 2.34 11.52
N LYS A 64 0.30 2.31 12.19
CA LYS A 64 0.16 2.72 13.61
C LYS A 64 1.06 1.88 14.52
N HIS A 65 1.02 0.56 14.40
CA HIS A 65 1.89 -0.34 15.18
C HIS A 65 3.37 -0.04 14.94
N TYR A 66 3.76 0.14 13.68
CA TYR A 66 5.13 0.46 13.32
C TYR A 66 5.59 1.83 13.86
N CYS A 67 4.78 2.87 13.72
CA CYS A 67 5.11 4.21 14.21
C CYS A 67 5.27 4.24 15.73
N VAL A 68 4.43 3.52 16.49
CA VAL A 68 4.57 3.45 17.96
C VAL A 68 5.96 2.92 18.37
N ILE A 69 6.52 1.98 17.62
CA ILE A 69 7.79 1.33 17.96
C ILE A 69 9.00 2.10 17.39
N VAL A 70 8.95 2.48 16.12
CA VAL A 70 10.13 2.98 15.38
C VAL A 70 10.15 4.51 15.26
N TYR A 71 8.98 5.14 15.10
CA TYR A 71 8.85 6.59 14.91
C TYR A 71 7.73 7.17 15.80
N PRO A 72 7.91 7.20 17.14
CA PRO A 72 6.81 7.49 18.08
C PRO A 72 6.24 8.92 17.96
N ARG A 73 7.00 9.83 17.32
CA ARG A 73 6.56 11.19 17.02
C ARG A 73 5.83 11.32 15.68
N ALA A 74 5.79 10.27 14.87
CA ALA A 74 5.15 10.30 13.56
C ALA A 74 3.63 10.17 13.70
N ARG A 75 2.90 11.04 12.99
CA ARG A 75 1.43 10.97 12.93
C ARG A 75 0.97 10.27 11.66
N VAL A 76 0.08 9.28 11.83
CA VAL A 76 -0.57 8.60 10.71
C VAL A 76 -1.71 9.47 10.18
N SER A 77 -1.72 9.72 8.87
CA SER A 77 -2.70 10.57 8.21
C SER A 77 -3.04 10.08 6.82
N HIS A 78 -4.24 10.40 6.35
CA HIS A 78 -4.68 10.09 5.00
C HIS A 78 -4.45 11.29 4.08
N LEU A 79 -3.76 11.06 2.98
CA LEU A 79 -3.61 12.02 1.90
C LEU A 79 -4.64 11.68 0.81
N PRO A 80 -5.58 12.59 0.51
CA PRO A 80 -6.41 12.42 -0.67
C PRO A 80 -5.53 12.46 -1.93
N PHE A 81 -5.92 11.72 -2.97
CA PHE A 81 -5.11 11.59 -4.19
C PHE A 81 -4.74 12.94 -4.82
N TRP A 82 -5.67 13.90 -4.83
CA TRP A 82 -5.40 15.24 -5.36
C TRP A 82 -4.26 15.96 -4.62
N ALA A 83 -4.17 15.80 -3.30
CA ALA A 83 -3.14 16.43 -2.49
C ALA A 83 -1.78 15.75 -2.71
N ALA A 84 -1.77 14.42 -2.88
CA ALA A 84 -0.57 13.69 -3.29
C ALA A 84 -0.05 14.19 -4.65
N THR A 85 -0.94 14.41 -5.62
CA THR A 85 -0.59 14.99 -6.93
C THR A 85 0.00 16.39 -6.83
N LEU A 86 -0.57 17.25 -5.97
CA LEU A 86 -0.06 18.60 -5.77
C LEU A 86 1.35 18.58 -5.14
N ILE A 87 1.55 17.76 -4.11
CA ILE A 87 2.86 17.61 -3.44
C ILE A 87 3.90 17.07 -4.41
N ALA A 88 3.53 16.10 -5.25
CA ALA A 88 4.44 15.54 -6.25
C ALA A 88 4.95 16.59 -7.24
N LYS A 89 4.03 17.38 -7.81
CA LYS A 89 4.36 18.43 -8.78
C LYS A 89 5.19 19.58 -8.19
N LEU A 90 4.97 19.92 -6.92
CA LEU A 90 5.69 21.01 -6.25
C LEU A 90 7.00 20.56 -5.59
N GLY A 91 7.09 19.30 -5.18
CA GLY A 91 8.22 18.77 -4.42
C GLY A 91 9.37 18.21 -5.28
N GLY A 92 9.20 18.09 -6.60
CA GLY A 92 10.22 17.51 -7.50
C GLY A 92 10.55 16.04 -7.20
N GLN A 93 9.70 15.34 -6.44
CA GLN A 93 9.90 13.94 -6.06
C GLN A 93 9.32 13.03 -7.15
N LYS A 94 10.17 12.57 -8.06
CA LYS A 94 9.82 11.74 -9.23
C LYS A 94 9.00 10.48 -8.89
N ASP A 95 9.30 9.84 -7.75
CA ASP A 95 8.57 8.64 -7.30
C ASP A 95 7.11 8.95 -6.91
N LEU A 96 6.87 10.14 -6.36
CA LEU A 96 5.54 10.60 -5.97
C LEU A 96 4.73 11.06 -7.19
N GLU A 97 5.39 11.63 -8.21
CA GLU A 97 4.76 12.02 -9.48
C GLU A 97 4.23 10.81 -10.25
N PHE A 98 4.95 9.69 -10.24
CA PHE A 98 4.49 8.44 -10.87
C PHE A 98 3.20 7.93 -10.22
N VAL A 99 3.19 7.80 -8.89
CA VAL A 99 2.00 7.33 -8.14
C VAL A 99 0.83 8.29 -8.31
N ALA A 100 1.09 9.60 -8.29
CA ALA A 100 0.08 10.62 -8.52
C ALA A 100 -0.51 10.61 -9.93
N ASN A 101 0.30 10.43 -10.98
CA ASN A 101 -0.17 10.37 -12.36
C ASN A 101 -0.99 9.10 -12.63
N VAL A 102 -0.55 7.95 -12.12
CA VAL A 102 -1.30 6.69 -12.25
C VAL A 102 -2.65 6.81 -11.51
N ALA A 103 -2.66 7.32 -10.28
CA ALA A 103 -3.88 7.50 -9.51
C ALA A 103 -4.81 8.58 -10.09
N GLY A 104 -4.27 9.68 -10.59
CA GLY A 104 -5.04 10.74 -11.24
C GLY A 104 -5.71 10.27 -12.54
N ASN A 105 -4.99 9.50 -13.36
CA ASN A 105 -5.56 8.89 -14.56
C ASN A 105 -6.61 7.82 -14.22
N ALA A 106 -6.38 6.98 -13.21
CA ALA A 106 -7.36 6.00 -12.76
C ALA A 106 -8.63 6.66 -12.18
N PHE A 107 -8.50 7.75 -11.43
CA PHE A 107 -9.62 8.54 -10.93
C PHE A 107 -10.41 9.19 -12.08
N SER A 108 -9.71 9.81 -13.04
CA SER A 108 -10.32 10.39 -14.25
C SER A 108 -11.10 9.36 -15.06
N VAL A 109 -10.52 8.17 -15.29
CA VAL A 109 -11.17 7.07 -15.99
C VAL A 109 -12.40 6.60 -15.21
N SER A 110 -12.29 6.39 -13.90
CA SER A 110 -13.43 5.97 -13.08
C SER A 110 -14.57 7.00 -13.11
N ASN A 111 -14.25 8.29 -13.05
CA ASN A 111 -15.24 9.36 -13.10
C ASN A 111 -15.94 9.44 -14.47
N GLN A 112 -15.19 9.20 -15.57
CA GLN A 112 -15.76 9.09 -16.92
C GLN A 112 -16.67 7.86 -17.08
N TYR A 113 -16.32 6.73 -16.45
CA TYR A 113 -17.14 5.51 -16.46
C TYR A 113 -18.46 5.69 -15.68
N TRP A 114 -18.41 6.30 -14.49
CA TRP A 114 -19.63 6.61 -13.72
C TRP A 114 -20.50 7.66 -14.42
N TYR A 115 -19.90 8.68 -15.04
CA TYR A 115 -20.62 9.72 -15.80
C TYR A 115 -21.35 9.14 -17.03
N LYS A 116 -20.69 8.27 -17.82
CA LYS A 116 -21.32 7.61 -18.99
C LYS A 116 -22.43 6.63 -18.62
N ARG A 117 -22.27 5.89 -17.52
CA ARG A 117 -23.30 4.94 -17.03
C ARG A 117 -24.55 5.65 -16.51
N SER A 118 -24.38 6.85 -15.95
CA SER A 118 -25.49 7.69 -15.46
C SER A 118 -26.35 8.22 -16.60
N TYR A 119 -25.76 8.58 -17.74
CA TYR A 119 -26.52 9.08 -18.91
C TYR A 119 -27.14 7.97 -19.76
N SER A 120 -26.54 6.77 -19.79
CA SER A 120 -27.10 5.62 -20.53
C SER A 120 -28.30 4.97 -19.84
N ALA A 121 -28.62 5.33 -18.60
CA ALA A 121 -29.78 4.84 -17.86
C ALA A 121 -31.03 5.73 -18.02
N TYR A 122 -30.92 6.85 -18.77
CA TYR A 122 -32.00 7.79 -19.06
C TYR A 122 -32.20 8.00 -20.57
N GLY A 123 -31.81 7.02 -21.39
CA GLY A 123 -31.98 7.02 -22.85
C GLY A 123 -32.67 5.75 -23.32
#